data_AF-A0A9D0Y9T6-F1
#
_entry.id   AF-A0A9D0Y9T6-F1
#
_cell.length_a   1.000
_cell.length_b   1.000
_cell.length_c   1.000
_cell.angle_alpha   90.00
_cell.angle_beta   90.00
_cell.angle_gamma   90.00
#
_symmetry.space_group_name_H-M   'P 1'
#
loop_
_entity.id
_entity.type
_entity.pdbx_description
1 polymer ?
#
loop_
_entity_poly.entity_id
_entity_poly.type
_entity_poly.pdbx_seq_one_letter_code
_entity_poly.pdbx_strand_id
1 'polypeptide(L)'
;MSVVSKIAQLVWFNSPTVGAYQNQFLSELAALLARDLPLGARVAAMLFMAESLENHDIGLFRTLNELWGEDLEALTSQVWFEDGIDDDEAIVATILPSQVVRSPENFRRLLNANFIEKGSTVLPLAGEVSFAIVRLSAIENEDVMPHLIAAAGKVEEFMGLPQPIDEVIVLIGSPGGERELSGVNLGGTFIVVRPEDYEYCVEEKTVFAHELVHFYPANRGRSTPTWFREGGAHQVAFLVHLEMYNLVFSYTGDPCPAVSLQQLLDDEAAVGYLQPQSGPLFACNYVIGQTLLGAVADAMGAAAFKTAWRELQMAAAAGLGVTDPVIHDTFRRHTPSSKITLFDSAYAIWHKGEFN
;
A
#
# COMPACT_ATOMS: atom_id res chain seq x y z
N MET A 1 -28.86 26.21 8.77
CA MET A 1 -27.81 26.34 7.75
C MET A 1 -27.69 25.01 7.02
N SER A 2 -27.71 24.97 5.70
CA SER A 2 -27.59 23.70 4.94
C SER A 2 -26.17 23.14 5.03
N VAL A 3 -26.01 21.82 4.85
CA VAL A 3 -24.69 21.16 4.81
C VAL A 3 -23.77 21.81 3.78
N VAL A 4 -24.29 22.08 2.58
CA VAL A 4 -23.59 22.79 1.50
C VAL A 4 -23.06 24.16 1.96
N SER A 5 -23.88 24.93 2.68
CA SER A 5 -23.48 26.25 3.18
C SER A 5 -22.40 26.18 4.25
N LYS A 6 -22.34 25.10 5.04
CA LYS A 6 -21.28 24.91 6.05
C LYS A 6 -19.95 24.58 5.37
N ILE A 7 -19.98 23.64 4.42
CA ILE A 7 -18.78 23.20 3.70
C ILE A 7 -18.17 24.34 2.89
N ALA A 8 -19.00 25.15 2.22
CA ALA A 8 -18.53 26.30 1.46
C ALA A 8 -17.87 27.40 2.32
N GLN A 9 -18.00 27.33 3.65
CA GLN A 9 -17.39 28.25 4.61
C GLN A 9 -16.07 27.71 5.20
N LEU A 10 -15.71 26.46 4.94
CA LEU A 10 -14.45 25.89 5.43
C LEU A 10 -13.25 26.61 4.79
N VAL A 11 -12.20 26.82 5.58
CA VAL A 11 -11.06 27.68 5.20
C VAL A 11 -10.37 27.16 3.94
N TRP A 12 -10.23 25.85 3.83
CA TRP A 12 -9.59 25.19 2.70
C TRP A 12 -10.51 25.02 1.48
N PHE A 13 -11.83 25.23 1.58
CA PHE A 13 -12.77 24.88 0.50
C PHE A 13 -12.52 25.64 -0.81
N ASN A 14 -12.00 26.86 -0.74
CA ASN A 14 -11.62 27.66 -1.91
C ASN A 14 -10.11 27.68 -2.13
N SER A 15 -9.34 26.86 -1.42
CA SER A 15 -7.90 26.80 -1.58
C SER A 15 -7.53 26.06 -2.88
N PRO A 16 -6.66 26.63 -3.73
CA PRO A 16 -6.24 25.99 -4.97
C PRO A 16 -5.38 24.73 -4.75
N THR A 17 -4.90 24.48 -3.53
CA THR A 17 -3.98 23.38 -3.22
C THR A 17 -4.65 22.06 -2.87
N VAL A 18 -5.95 22.04 -2.54
CA VAL A 18 -6.66 20.82 -2.09
C VAL A 18 -7.61 20.22 -3.13
N GLY A 19 -7.57 20.68 -4.38
CA GLY A 19 -8.63 20.39 -5.37
C GLY A 19 -8.93 18.90 -5.63
N ALA A 20 -7.93 18.01 -5.54
CA ALA A 20 -8.15 16.57 -5.67
C ALA A 20 -8.85 15.98 -4.45
N TYR A 21 -8.39 16.33 -3.24
CA TYR A 21 -9.00 15.93 -1.97
C TYR A 21 -10.41 16.48 -1.80
N GLN A 22 -10.64 17.71 -2.20
CA GLN A 22 -11.96 18.34 -2.17
C GLN A 22 -12.98 17.52 -2.98
N ASN A 23 -12.64 17.09 -4.20
CA ASN A 23 -13.55 16.31 -5.03
C ASN A 23 -13.85 14.93 -4.42
N GLN A 24 -12.83 14.27 -3.85
CA GLN A 24 -13.02 12.99 -3.18
C GLN A 24 -13.88 13.13 -1.92
N PHE A 25 -13.56 14.10 -1.06
CA PHE A 25 -14.35 14.45 0.12
C PHE A 25 -15.82 14.71 -0.25
N LEU A 26 -16.08 15.57 -1.24
CA LEU A 26 -17.44 15.89 -1.68
C LEU A 26 -18.18 14.67 -2.20
N SER A 27 -17.48 13.76 -2.90
CA SER A 27 -18.06 12.50 -3.38
C SER A 27 -18.44 11.58 -2.23
N GLU A 28 -17.53 11.36 -1.27
CA GLU A 28 -17.75 10.50 -0.11
C GLU A 28 -18.85 11.04 0.80
N LEU A 29 -18.87 12.36 1.03
CA LEU A 29 -19.95 13.02 1.78
C LEU A 29 -21.29 12.92 1.04
N ALA A 30 -21.33 13.13 -0.28
CA ALA A 30 -22.57 13.01 -1.04
C ALA A 30 -23.13 11.59 -0.96
N ALA A 31 -22.28 10.57 -1.03
CA ALA A 31 -22.66 9.18 -0.82
C ALA A 31 -23.22 8.96 0.59
N LEU A 32 -22.56 9.51 1.62
CA LEU A 32 -23.01 9.39 3.00
C LEU A 32 -24.36 10.06 3.23
N LEU A 33 -24.57 11.28 2.73
CA LEU A 33 -25.84 12.01 2.82
C LEU A 33 -26.98 11.31 2.08
N ALA A 34 -26.68 10.66 0.96
CA ALA A 34 -27.67 9.90 0.19
C ALA A 34 -28.09 8.60 0.91
N ARG A 35 -27.14 7.97 1.63
CA ARG A 35 -27.37 6.74 2.39
C ARG A 35 -28.02 7.02 3.75
N ASP A 36 -27.50 7.98 4.49
CA ASP A 36 -27.91 8.36 5.84
C ASP A 36 -27.77 9.87 6.04
N LEU A 37 -28.85 10.60 5.76
CA LEU A 37 -28.89 12.05 5.85
C LEU A 37 -28.57 12.59 7.26
N PRO A 38 -29.16 12.05 8.36
CA PRO A 38 -28.79 12.45 9.71
C PRO A 38 -27.30 12.30 10.01
N LEU A 39 -26.71 11.14 9.70
CA LEU A 39 -25.30 10.88 9.96
C LEU A 39 -24.40 11.79 9.12
N GLY A 40 -24.64 11.89 7.82
CA GLY A 40 -23.86 12.77 6.93
C GLY A 40 -23.95 14.23 7.35
N ALA A 41 -25.11 14.71 7.79
CA ALA A 41 -25.27 16.08 8.27
C ALA A 41 -24.58 16.33 9.62
N ARG A 42 -24.50 15.31 10.49
CA ARG A 42 -23.77 15.36 11.77
C ARG A 42 -22.26 15.47 11.54
N VAL A 43 -21.70 14.57 10.73
CA VAL A 43 -20.24 14.52 10.50
C VAL A 43 -19.77 15.75 9.73
N ALA A 44 -20.54 16.22 8.73
CA ALA A 44 -20.25 17.48 8.03
C ALA A 44 -20.38 18.75 8.92
N ALA A 45 -20.80 18.61 10.17
CA ALA A 45 -20.87 19.69 11.15
C ALA A 45 -19.77 19.62 12.22
N MET A 46 -18.95 18.56 12.22
CA MET A 46 -17.82 18.42 13.14
C MET A 46 -16.67 19.36 12.75
N LEU A 47 -15.80 19.69 13.70
CA LEU A 47 -14.79 20.74 13.57
C LEU A 47 -13.42 20.25 13.09
N PHE A 48 -13.16 18.94 12.99
CA PHE A 48 -11.83 18.43 12.61
C PHE A 48 -11.35 18.96 11.25
N MET A 49 -12.22 18.98 10.25
CA MET A 49 -11.89 19.57 8.95
C MET A 49 -12.09 21.10 8.91
N ALA A 50 -12.16 21.82 10.04
CA ALA A 50 -12.39 23.27 9.98
C ALA A 50 -11.18 24.01 9.41
N GLU A 51 -9.98 23.54 9.74
CA GLU A 51 -8.71 24.22 9.45
C GLU A 51 -8.04 23.67 8.19
N SER A 52 -7.95 22.35 8.04
CA SER A 52 -7.37 21.63 6.90
C SER A 52 -8.31 20.55 6.37
N LEU A 53 -8.01 20.04 5.17
CA LEU A 53 -8.56 18.79 4.64
C LEU A 53 -7.38 17.88 4.34
N GLU A 54 -7.32 16.76 5.05
CA GLU A 54 -6.24 15.79 5.02
C GLU A 54 -6.75 14.44 4.51
N ASN A 55 -5.84 13.53 4.17
CA ASN A 55 -6.21 12.28 3.53
C ASN A 55 -7.02 11.35 4.48
N HIS A 56 -6.66 11.32 5.77
CA HIS A 56 -7.44 10.59 6.79
C HIS A 56 -8.86 11.12 6.98
N ASP A 57 -9.14 12.40 6.70
CA ASP A 57 -10.52 12.93 6.75
C ASP A 57 -11.40 12.23 5.73
N ILE A 58 -10.88 12.09 4.51
CA ILE A 58 -11.54 11.36 3.42
C ILE A 58 -11.69 9.89 3.81
N GLY A 59 -10.65 9.32 4.44
CA GLY A 59 -10.65 7.96 4.98
C GLY A 59 -11.75 7.71 6.01
N LEU A 60 -12.04 8.68 6.88
CA LEU A 60 -13.17 8.63 7.81
C LEU A 60 -14.52 8.61 7.08
N PHE A 61 -14.75 9.49 6.09
CA PHE A 61 -16.02 9.45 5.34
C PHE A 61 -16.20 8.13 4.59
N ARG A 62 -15.13 7.61 4.00
CA ARG A 62 -15.13 6.29 3.36
C ARG A 62 -15.46 5.19 4.36
N THR A 63 -14.83 5.22 5.53
CA THR A 63 -15.12 4.29 6.64
C THR A 63 -16.58 4.30 7.01
N LEU A 64 -17.17 5.48 7.14
CA LEU A 64 -18.59 5.61 7.45
C LEU A 64 -19.45 5.01 6.34
N ASN A 65 -19.12 5.21 5.06
CA ASN A 65 -19.81 4.60 3.91
C ASN A 65 -19.67 3.07 3.84
N GLU A 66 -18.52 2.54 4.28
CA GLU A 66 -18.18 1.11 4.23
C GLU A 66 -18.71 0.30 5.41
N LEU A 67 -18.81 0.88 6.61
CA LEU A 67 -19.37 0.21 7.79
C LEU A 67 -20.91 0.24 7.78
N TRP A 68 -21.52 -0.85 8.27
CA TRP A 68 -22.97 -1.05 8.33
C TRP A 68 -23.38 -1.76 9.61
N GLY A 69 -24.66 -1.63 9.99
CA GLY A 69 -25.25 -2.39 11.10
C GLY A 69 -24.52 -2.17 12.43
N GLU A 70 -24.27 -3.26 13.14
CA GLU A 70 -23.63 -3.24 14.47
C GLU A 70 -22.22 -2.63 14.45
N ASP A 71 -21.47 -2.75 13.36
CA ASP A 71 -20.11 -2.20 13.26
C ASP A 71 -20.12 -0.68 13.12
N LEU A 72 -21.07 -0.13 12.33
CA LEU A 72 -21.28 1.31 12.25
C LEU A 72 -21.81 1.86 13.58
N GLU A 73 -22.75 1.16 14.22
CA GLU A 73 -23.27 1.54 15.53
C GLU A 73 -22.15 1.57 16.58
N ALA A 74 -21.28 0.56 16.59
CA ALA A 74 -20.13 0.49 17.49
C ALA A 74 -19.18 1.69 17.33
N LEU A 75 -18.92 2.14 16.09
CA LEU A 75 -18.15 3.34 15.80
C LEU A 75 -18.88 4.62 16.26
N THR A 76 -20.13 4.81 15.83
CA THR A 76 -20.87 6.06 16.09
C THR A 76 -21.31 6.25 17.55
N SER A 77 -21.20 5.20 18.37
CA SER A 77 -21.47 5.21 19.82
C SER A 77 -20.23 5.49 20.66
N GLN A 78 -19.06 5.68 20.04
CA GLN A 78 -17.86 6.06 20.79
C GLN A 78 -17.96 7.50 21.30
N VAL A 79 -17.40 7.74 22.49
CA VAL A 79 -17.40 9.09 23.12
C VAL A 79 -16.77 10.12 22.19
N TRP A 80 -15.66 9.75 21.56
CA TRP A 80 -14.94 10.58 20.60
C TRP A 80 -15.72 10.90 19.32
N PHE A 81 -16.72 10.07 18.98
CA PHE A 81 -17.64 10.38 17.89
C PHE A 81 -18.73 11.39 18.33
N GLU A 82 -19.03 11.46 19.63
CA GLU A 82 -20.04 12.35 20.21
C GLU A 82 -19.54 13.77 20.48
N ASP A 83 -18.34 13.92 21.04
CA ASP A 83 -17.72 15.23 21.29
C ASP A 83 -17.11 15.85 20.03
N GLY A 84 -16.83 15.02 19.02
CA GLY A 84 -16.38 15.43 17.69
C GLY A 84 -14.99 14.86 17.43
N ILE A 85 -14.92 14.03 16.40
CA ILE A 85 -13.70 13.34 15.95
C ILE A 85 -12.57 14.35 15.78
N ASP A 86 -11.35 14.00 16.17
CA ASP A 86 -10.10 14.71 15.82
C ASP A 86 -9.26 13.96 14.76
N ASP A 87 -8.12 14.54 14.34
CA ASP A 87 -7.26 13.95 13.30
C ASP A 87 -6.71 12.57 13.69
N ASP A 88 -6.38 12.37 14.98
CA ASP A 88 -5.85 11.10 15.49
C ASP A 88 -6.92 10.01 15.41
N GLU A 89 -8.15 10.36 15.77
CA GLU A 89 -9.32 9.49 15.68
C GLU A 89 -9.74 9.22 14.23
N ALA A 90 -9.59 10.19 13.32
CA ALA A 90 -9.82 10.00 11.89
C ALA A 90 -8.80 9.06 11.24
N ILE A 91 -7.52 9.13 11.65
CA ILE A 91 -6.47 8.17 11.27
C ILE A 91 -6.89 6.75 11.71
N VAL A 92 -7.34 6.59 12.96
CA VAL A 92 -7.80 5.29 13.47
C VAL A 92 -9.03 4.81 12.72
N ALA A 93 -10.01 5.68 12.46
CA ALA A 93 -11.23 5.34 11.75
C ALA A 93 -10.93 4.73 10.38
N THR A 94 -9.97 5.29 9.64
CA THR A 94 -9.52 4.83 8.31
C THR A 94 -9.09 3.35 8.29
N ILE A 95 -8.65 2.80 9.43
CA ILE A 95 -8.19 1.42 9.57
C ILE A 95 -9.36 0.43 9.77
N LEU A 96 -10.43 0.88 10.43
CA LEU A 96 -11.49 0.04 11.00
C LEU A 96 -12.20 -0.89 10.00
N PRO A 97 -12.62 -0.46 8.78
CA PRO A 97 -13.41 -1.30 7.89
C PRO A 97 -12.76 -2.65 7.58
N SER A 98 -11.45 -2.64 7.34
CA SER A 98 -10.72 -3.86 7.03
C SER A 98 -10.65 -4.84 8.21
N GLN A 99 -10.66 -4.31 9.44
CA GLN A 99 -10.47 -5.09 10.65
C GLN A 99 -11.74 -5.83 11.04
N VAL A 100 -12.92 -5.36 10.63
CA VAL A 100 -14.20 -6.06 10.86
C VAL A 100 -14.13 -7.52 10.42
N VAL A 101 -13.59 -7.78 9.23
CA VAL A 101 -13.50 -9.15 8.68
C VAL A 101 -12.18 -9.81 9.04
N ARG A 102 -11.07 -9.07 8.97
CA ARG A 102 -9.72 -9.63 9.14
C ARG A 102 -9.42 -9.98 10.59
N SER A 103 -9.72 -9.07 11.51
CA SER A 103 -9.47 -9.23 12.94
C SER A 103 -10.52 -8.46 13.76
N PRO A 104 -11.68 -9.07 14.03
CA PRO A 104 -12.72 -8.44 14.85
C PRO A 104 -12.23 -8.02 16.24
N GLU A 105 -11.19 -8.67 16.75
CA GLU A 105 -10.52 -8.28 17.98
C GLU A 105 -9.77 -6.95 17.83
N ASN A 106 -8.98 -6.76 16.76
CA ASN A 106 -8.32 -5.49 16.49
C ASN A 106 -9.35 -4.36 16.34
N PHE A 107 -10.44 -4.60 15.61
CA PHE A 107 -11.53 -3.64 15.46
C PHE A 107 -12.02 -3.14 16.82
N ARG A 108 -12.34 -4.06 17.75
CA ARG A 108 -12.78 -3.69 19.10
C ARG A 108 -11.70 -2.99 19.91
N ARG A 109 -10.43 -3.37 19.76
CA ARG A 109 -9.32 -2.72 20.47
C ARG A 109 -9.12 -1.28 19.99
N LEU A 110 -9.10 -1.06 18.67
CA LEU A 110 -8.90 0.26 18.06
C LEU A 110 -9.98 1.28 18.48
N LEU A 111 -11.23 0.83 18.64
CA LEU A 111 -12.30 1.68 19.16
C LEU A 111 -12.08 2.17 20.60
N ASN A 112 -11.40 1.36 21.43
CA ASN A 112 -11.26 1.60 22.87
C ASN A 112 -9.94 2.26 23.26
N ALA A 113 -8.84 1.85 22.64
CA ALA A 113 -7.50 2.34 22.96
C ALA A 113 -6.58 2.18 21.76
N ASN A 114 -5.90 3.27 21.42
CA ASN A 114 -4.89 3.30 20.39
C ASN A 114 -3.74 4.20 20.86
N PHE A 115 -2.54 3.89 20.39
CA PHE A 115 -1.35 4.71 20.60
C PHE A 115 -0.86 5.12 19.23
N ILE A 116 -0.87 6.44 18.97
CA ILE A 116 -0.48 6.99 17.69
C ILE A 116 0.85 7.70 17.83
N GLU A 117 1.81 7.30 17.00
CA GLU A 117 3.07 7.97 16.80
C GLU A 117 3.02 8.68 15.44
N LYS A 118 3.19 10.00 15.44
CA LYS A 118 3.16 10.82 14.22
C LYS A 118 4.54 11.35 13.87
N GLY A 119 4.82 11.43 12.57
CA GLY A 119 6.05 11.99 12.03
C GLY A 119 5.81 12.58 10.65
N SER A 120 6.73 13.39 10.18
CA SER A 120 6.73 13.89 8.81
C SER A 120 8.14 14.04 8.29
N THR A 121 8.29 14.05 6.97
CA THR A 121 9.55 14.31 6.28
C THR A 121 9.30 15.02 4.97
N VAL A 122 10.35 15.57 4.37
CA VAL A 122 10.31 16.10 3.01
C VAL A 122 11.07 15.13 2.10
N LEU A 123 10.33 14.42 1.25
CA LEU A 123 10.89 13.55 0.22
C LEU A 123 11.31 14.38 -1.01
N PRO A 124 12.41 14.00 -1.70
CA PRO A 124 12.92 14.75 -2.85
C PRO A 124 11.92 15.01 -3.99
N LEU A 125 11.01 14.07 -4.28
CA LEU A 125 10.05 14.21 -5.39
C LEU A 125 8.63 14.50 -4.92
N ALA A 126 8.14 13.87 -3.84
CA ALA A 126 6.79 14.07 -3.33
C ALA A 126 6.61 15.37 -2.52
N GLY A 127 7.68 15.92 -1.96
CA GLY A 127 7.59 17.02 -1.01
C GLY A 127 7.26 16.52 0.39
N GLU A 128 6.41 17.25 1.12
CA GLU A 128 6.04 16.87 2.49
C GLU A 128 5.17 15.61 2.49
N VAL A 129 5.57 14.64 3.31
CA VAL A 129 4.82 13.39 3.54
C VAL A 129 4.70 13.18 5.04
N SER A 130 3.47 12.95 5.51
CA SER A 130 3.16 12.60 6.89
C SER A 130 3.11 11.08 7.07
N PHE A 131 3.35 10.66 8.31
CA PHE A 131 3.39 9.26 8.71
C PHE A 131 2.68 9.12 10.05
N ALA A 132 1.87 8.08 10.18
CA ALA A 132 1.20 7.73 11.42
C ALA A 132 1.37 6.24 11.70
N ILE A 133 1.80 5.88 12.90
CA ILE A 133 1.89 4.50 13.36
C ILE A 133 0.87 4.32 14.49
N VAL A 134 -0.13 3.48 14.25
CA VAL A 134 -1.18 3.13 15.20
C VAL A 134 -0.84 1.77 15.82
N ARG A 135 -0.75 1.71 17.15
CA ARG A 135 -0.43 0.48 17.90
C ARG A 135 -1.62 0.03 18.75
N LEU A 136 -1.84 -1.29 18.79
CA LEU A 136 -2.86 -1.93 19.64
C LEU A 136 -2.45 -2.06 21.12
N SER A 137 -1.19 -1.76 21.45
CA SER A 137 -0.62 -1.81 22.80
C SER A 137 0.53 -0.82 22.96
N ALA A 138 0.77 -0.37 24.20
CA ALA A 138 1.81 0.58 24.58
C ALA A 138 3.22 -0.04 24.61
N ILE A 139 3.60 -0.87 23.64
CA ILE A 139 4.91 -1.52 23.66
C ILE A 139 6.00 -0.51 23.25
N GLU A 140 7.04 -0.42 24.09
CA GLU A 140 8.25 0.40 23.93
C GLU A 140 9.26 -0.19 22.93
N ASN A 141 8.81 -0.69 21.77
CA ASN A 141 9.74 -1.23 20.79
C ASN A 141 10.46 -0.14 20.01
N GLU A 142 11.59 -0.53 19.41
CA GLU A 142 12.53 0.27 18.60
C GLU A 142 11.86 1.39 17.80
N ASP A 143 12.53 2.53 17.61
CA ASP A 143 12.01 3.67 16.82
C ASP A 143 11.66 3.23 15.38
N VAL A 144 10.39 2.85 15.15
CA VAL A 144 9.88 2.36 13.86
C VAL A 144 9.77 3.50 12.87
N MET A 145 9.36 4.68 13.33
CA MET A 145 9.11 5.86 12.49
C MET A 145 10.34 6.27 11.65
N PRO A 146 11.57 6.40 12.20
CA PRO A 146 12.77 6.65 11.41
C PRO A 146 13.04 5.59 10.32
N HIS A 147 12.76 4.32 10.60
CA HIS A 147 12.96 3.23 9.62
C HIS A 147 11.95 3.33 8.47
N LEU A 148 10.67 3.58 8.79
CA LEU A 148 9.62 3.80 7.80
C LEU A 148 9.91 5.02 6.91
N ILE A 149 10.32 6.15 7.51
CA ILE A 149 10.71 7.37 6.79
C ILE A 149 11.90 7.12 5.86
N ALA A 150 12.93 6.43 6.36
CA ALA A 150 14.10 6.10 5.55
C ALA A 150 13.75 5.15 4.39
N ALA A 151 12.91 4.15 4.63
CA ALA A 151 12.41 3.25 3.59
C ALA A 151 11.61 4.01 2.52
N ALA A 152 10.73 4.94 2.91
CA ALA A 152 9.97 5.78 1.97
C ALA A 152 10.90 6.59 1.05
N GLY A 153 11.95 7.21 1.60
CA GLY A 153 12.95 7.91 0.81
C GLY A 153 13.69 7.01 -0.18
N LYS A 154 14.04 5.79 0.22
CA LYS A 154 14.74 4.83 -0.65
C LYS A 154 13.85 4.19 -1.70
N VAL A 155 12.58 3.94 -1.39
CA VAL A 155 11.60 3.50 -2.38
C VAL A 155 11.35 4.61 -3.41
N GLU A 156 11.18 5.88 -2.99
CA GLU A 156 11.03 7.01 -3.92
C GLU A 156 12.25 7.16 -4.85
N GLU A 157 13.45 7.06 -4.29
CA GLU A 157 14.71 7.09 -5.03
C GLU A 157 14.79 5.94 -6.06
N PHE A 158 14.38 4.73 -5.67
CA PHE A 158 14.35 3.59 -6.59
C PHE A 158 13.34 3.80 -7.72
N MET A 159 12.12 4.24 -7.38
CA MET A 159 11.02 4.42 -8.33
C MET A 159 11.28 5.58 -9.30
N GLY A 160 12.03 6.61 -8.87
CA GLY A 160 12.26 7.81 -9.66
C GLY A 160 10.96 8.58 -9.98
N LEU A 161 9.96 8.41 -9.12
CA LEU A 161 8.63 9.02 -9.17
C LEU A 161 8.29 9.48 -7.74
N PRO A 162 7.49 10.55 -7.58
CA PRO A 162 7.04 10.96 -6.26
C PRO A 162 6.27 9.82 -5.58
N GLN A 163 6.41 9.72 -4.26
CA GLN A 163 5.52 8.90 -3.43
C GLN A 163 4.05 9.21 -3.81
N PRO A 164 3.23 8.20 -4.17
CA PRO A 164 1.90 8.45 -4.73
C PRO A 164 0.85 8.94 -3.72
N ILE A 165 1.22 9.03 -2.44
CA ILE A 165 0.40 9.43 -1.31
C ILE A 165 1.22 10.39 -0.45
N ASP A 166 0.55 11.33 0.20
CA ASP A 166 1.14 12.30 1.12
C ASP A 166 1.01 11.91 2.60
N GLU A 167 0.26 10.86 2.91
CA GLU A 167 0.11 10.31 4.26
C GLU A 167 0.24 8.78 4.26
N VAL A 168 1.21 8.25 5.00
CA VAL A 168 1.41 6.80 5.20
C VAL A 168 0.94 6.40 6.60
N ILE A 169 -0.16 5.65 6.66
CA ILE A 169 -0.69 5.08 7.91
C ILE A 169 -0.21 3.63 8.05
N VAL A 170 0.27 3.26 9.23
CA VAL A 170 0.69 1.90 9.57
C VAL A 170 -0.03 1.43 10.83
N LEU A 171 -0.75 0.32 10.76
CA LEU A 171 -1.24 -0.41 11.93
C LEU A 171 -0.19 -1.45 12.33
N ILE A 172 0.31 -1.34 13.56
CA ILE A 172 1.04 -2.42 14.22
C ILE A 172 0.05 -3.32 14.97
N GLY A 173 -0.20 -4.49 14.39
CA GLY A 173 -1.20 -5.43 14.89
C GLY A 173 -1.29 -6.70 14.03
N SER A 174 -2.22 -7.60 14.37
CA SER A 174 -2.42 -8.81 13.57
C SER A 174 -3.10 -8.48 12.24
N PRO A 175 -2.57 -8.86 11.06
CA PRO A 175 -3.18 -8.63 9.77
C PRO A 175 -4.48 -9.43 9.55
N GLY A 176 -4.74 -10.41 10.43
CA GLY A 176 -5.91 -11.27 10.37
C GLY A 176 -5.88 -12.28 9.22
N GLY A 177 -6.60 -13.40 9.36
CA GLY A 177 -6.64 -14.48 8.35
C GLY A 177 -5.55 -15.56 8.54
N GLU A 178 -5.91 -16.82 8.30
CA GLU A 178 -5.04 -18.00 8.54
C GLU A 178 -3.81 -18.10 7.62
N ARG A 179 -3.62 -17.18 6.67
CA ARG A 179 -2.62 -17.29 5.57
C ARG A 179 -1.82 -16.03 5.26
N GLU A 180 -2.01 -14.91 5.95
CA GLU A 180 -1.26 -13.69 5.64
C GLU A 180 0.20 -13.86 6.11
N LEU A 181 1.12 -13.85 5.15
CA LEU A 181 2.57 -13.94 5.36
C LEU A 181 3.13 -12.51 5.40
N SER A 182 2.97 -11.83 6.54
CA SER A 182 3.66 -10.59 6.98
C SER A 182 3.46 -9.35 6.11
N GLY A 183 2.99 -8.24 6.70
CA GLY A 183 2.75 -7.00 5.95
C GLY A 183 1.54 -7.11 5.03
N VAL A 184 0.59 -6.18 5.12
CA VAL A 184 -0.51 -6.07 4.15
C VAL A 184 -0.82 -4.62 3.86
N ASN A 185 -0.57 -4.18 2.63
CA ASN A 185 -1.09 -2.93 2.10
C ASN A 185 -2.57 -3.10 1.73
N LEU A 186 -3.46 -2.43 2.46
CA LEU A 186 -4.91 -2.53 2.28
C LEU A 186 -5.41 -1.42 1.37
N GLY A 187 -5.42 -1.71 0.06
CA GLY A 187 -6.05 -0.87 -0.96
C GLY A 187 -5.26 0.40 -1.33
N GLY A 188 -4.00 0.50 -0.91
CA GLY A 188 -3.23 1.74 -0.98
C GLY A 188 -3.73 2.79 0.01
N THR A 189 -4.36 2.37 1.11
CA THR A 189 -4.87 3.25 2.16
C THR A 189 -3.97 3.23 3.40
N PHE A 190 -3.57 2.05 3.86
CA PHE A 190 -2.65 1.89 5.00
C PHE A 190 -1.98 0.51 4.96
N ILE A 191 -0.94 0.35 5.79
CA ILE A 191 -0.17 -0.87 5.94
C ILE A 191 -0.53 -1.54 7.27
N VAL A 192 -0.66 -2.87 7.32
CA VAL A 192 -0.71 -3.63 8.57
C VAL A 192 0.55 -4.46 8.72
N VAL A 193 1.26 -4.33 9.83
CA VAL A 193 2.49 -5.10 10.13
C VAL A 193 2.34 -5.76 11.50
N ARG A 194 2.76 -7.02 11.63
CA ARG A 194 2.77 -7.67 12.94
C ARG A 194 3.91 -7.15 13.80
N PRO A 195 3.73 -7.08 15.13
CA PRO A 195 4.83 -6.87 16.09
C PRO A 195 6.08 -7.68 15.73
N GLU A 196 5.92 -8.98 15.55
CA GLU A 196 7.02 -9.90 15.25
C GLU A 196 7.73 -9.62 13.91
N ASP A 197 7.05 -9.05 12.91
CA ASP A 197 7.59 -8.80 11.58
C ASP A 197 8.56 -7.59 11.55
N TYR A 198 8.78 -6.89 12.66
CA TYR A 198 9.81 -5.84 12.75
C TYR A 198 10.63 -5.89 14.04
N GLU A 199 10.25 -6.70 15.03
CA GLU A 199 10.86 -6.74 16.36
C GLU A 199 12.06 -7.69 16.48
N TYR A 200 12.15 -8.73 15.64
CA TYR A 200 13.09 -9.83 15.90
C TYR A 200 14.30 -9.88 14.95
N CYS A 201 14.21 -9.36 13.72
CA CYS A 201 15.38 -9.32 12.82
C CYS A 201 15.42 -8.11 11.88
N VAL A 202 16.62 -7.62 11.58
CA VAL A 202 16.87 -6.61 10.53
C VAL A 202 16.34 -7.10 9.17
N GLU A 203 16.39 -8.41 8.93
CA GLU A 203 15.84 -9.09 7.75
C GLU A 203 14.32 -8.90 7.60
N GLU A 204 13.58 -8.71 8.70
CA GLU A 204 12.13 -8.51 8.69
C GLU A 204 11.75 -7.03 8.47
N LYS A 205 12.71 -6.09 8.69
CA LYS A 205 12.56 -4.65 8.39
C LYS A 205 12.39 -4.33 6.90
N THR A 206 12.41 -5.34 6.01
CA THR A 206 12.07 -5.20 4.59
C THR A 206 10.59 -4.92 4.37
N VAL A 207 9.74 -5.28 5.34
CA VAL A 207 8.28 -5.19 5.21
C VAL A 207 7.83 -3.77 4.86
N PHE A 208 8.41 -2.72 5.47
CA PHE A 208 8.01 -1.35 5.14
C PHE A 208 8.32 -1.00 3.68
N ALA A 209 9.53 -1.32 3.20
CA ALA A 209 9.89 -1.05 1.81
C ALA A 209 9.01 -1.85 0.82
N HIS A 210 8.70 -3.11 1.15
CA HIS A 210 7.78 -3.96 0.37
C HIS A 210 6.39 -3.31 0.29
N GLU A 211 5.79 -2.98 1.43
CA GLU A 211 4.44 -2.45 1.49
C GLU A 211 4.32 -1.03 0.92
N LEU A 212 5.39 -0.23 0.99
CA LEU A 212 5.46 1.09 0.37
C LEU A 212 5.43 1.00 -1.17
N VAL A 213 6.00 -0.06 -1.75
CA VAL A 213 5.95 -0.29 -3.21
C VAL A 213 4.50 -0.46 -3.69
N HIS A 214 3.63 -1.08 -2.89
CA HIS A 214 2.22 -1.29 -3.25
C HIS A 214 1.38 -0.01 -3.34
N PHE A 215 1.91 1.16 -2.95
CA PHE A 215 1.27 2.45 -3.29
C PHE A 215 1.49 2.86 -4.75
N TYR A 216 2.53 2.35 -5.42
CA TYR A 216 2.86 2.72 -6.79
C TYR A 216 1.95 2.02 -7.82
N PRO A 217 1.51 2.71 -8.89
CA PRO A 217 0.41 2.24 -9.73
C PRO A 217 0.54 0.83 -10.33
N ALA A 218 1.73 0.40 -10.75
CA ALA A 218 1.90 -0.93 -11.32
C ALA A 218 1.96 -2.05 -10.25
N ASN A 219 2.25 -1.69 -8.99
CA ASN A 219 2.24 -2.61 -7.86
C ASN A 219 0.99 -2.44 -6.98
N ARG A 220 0.14 -1.46 -7.30
CA ARG A 220 -1.11 -1.18 -6.60
C ARG A 220 -2.26 -1.96 -7.23
N GLY A 221 -3.14 -2.46 -6.36
CA GLY A 221 -4.33 -3.16 -6.80
C GLY A 221 -3.97 -4.46 -7.51
N ARG A 222 -4.80 -4.89 -8.47
CA ARG A 222 -4.66 -6.24 -9.02
C ARG A 222 -4.40 -6.27 -10.54
N SER A 223 -4.33 -5.12 -11.21
CA SER A 223 -4.29 -4.97 -12.68
C SER A 223 -3.00 -5.45 -13.35
N THR A 224 -2.03 -5.86 -12.56
CA THR A 224 -0.71 -6.34 -12.96
C THR A 224 -0.52 -7.76 -12.44
N PRO A 225 0.16 -8.66 -13.19
CA PRO A 225 0.41 -10.02 -12.75
C PRO A 225 0.95 -10.10 -11.33
N THR A 226 0.43 -11.04 -10.54
CA THR A 226 0.77 -11.15 -9.11
C THR A 226 2.27 -11.37 -8.89
N TRP A 227 2.97 -12.08 -9.79
CA TRP A 227 4.42 -12.27 -9.72
C TRP A 227 5.20 -10.94 -9.78
N PHE A 228 4.74 -9.99 -10.59
CA PHE A 228 5.40 -8.70 -10.72
C PHE A 228 4.97 -7.77 -9.58
N ARG A 229 3.72 -7.83 -9.16
CA ARG A 229 3.22 -7.04 -8.05
C ARG A 229 3.94 -7.39 -6.74
N GLU A 230 3.90 -8.65 -6.35
CA GLU A 230 4.44 -9.15 -5.07
C GLU A 230 5.96 -9.35 -5.17
N GLY A 231 6.45 -10.08 -6.18
CA GLY A 231 7.88 -10.31 -6.35
C GLY A 231 8.65 -9.03 -6.73
N GLY A 232 7.98 -8.07 -7.36
CA GLY A 232 8.52 -6.74 -7.59
C GLY A 232 8.70 -5.92 -6.32
N ALA A 233 7.66 -5.86 -5.48
CA ALA A 233 7.76 -5.24 -4.16
C ALA A 233 8.88 -5.89 -3.34
N HIS A 234 9.01 -7.21 -3.42
CA HIS A 234 10.05 -7.99 -2.76
C HIS A 234 11.47 -7.64 -3.27
N GLN A 235 11.63 -7.50 -4.59
CA GLN A 235 12.91 -7.10 -5.19
C GLN A 235 13.31 -5.68 -4.80
N VAL A 236 12.36 -4.73 -4.79
CA VAL A 236 12.66 -3.37 -4.34
C VAL A 236 13.02 -3.36 -2.85
N ALA A 237 12.26 -4.07 -2.02
CA ALA A 237 12.54 -4.19 -0.60
C ALA A 237 13.94 -4.79 -0.33
N PHE A 238 14.32 -5.82 -1.09
CA PHE A 238 15.67 -6.38 -1.03
C PHE A 238 16.76 -5.35 -1.36
N LEU A 239 16.59 -4.59 -2.44
CA LEU A 239 17.56 -3.57 -2.85
C LEU A 239 17.65 -2.41 -1.84
N VAL A 240 16.51 -1.95 -1.33
CA VAL A 240 16.45 -0.89 -0.31
C VAL A 240 17.12 -1.36 0.98
N HIS A 241 16.84 -2.57 1.43
CA HIS A 241 17.46 -3.14 2.62
C HIS A 241 18.98 -3.28 2.43
N LEU A 242 19.43 -3.78 1.28
CA LEU A 242 20.85 -3.88 0.97
C LEU A 242 21.52 -2.50 1.03
N GLU A 243 20.87 -1.46 0.53
CA GLU A 243 21.39 -0.09 0.57
C GLU A 243 21.42 0.51 1.98
N MET A 244 20.37 0.28 2.77
CA MET A 244 20.24 0.84 4.12
C MET A 244 21.17 0.17 5.14
N TYR A 245 21.36 -1.14 5.03
CA TYR A 245 22.05 -1.93 6.06
C TYR A 245 23.33 -2.61 5.56
N ASN A 246 23.60 -2.61 4.26
CA ASN A 246 24.70 -3.37 3.65
C ASN A 246 24.66 -4.86 4.02
N LEU A 247 23.44 -5.40 4.12
CA LEU A 247 23.18 -6.80 4.46
C LEU A 247 22.49 -7.48 3.28
N VAL A 248 23.08 -8.61 2.87
CA VAL A 248 22.40 -9.55 1.99
C VAL A 248 21.67 -10.52 2.88
N PHE A 249 20.37 -10.66 2.64
CA PHE A 249 19.54 -11.65 3.31
C PHE A 249 18.93 -12.58 2.26
N SER A 250 18.65 -13.79 2.68
CA SER A 250 17.93 -14.78 1.88
C SER A 250 16.65 -15.09 2.62
N TYR A 251 15.51 -15.01 1.95
CA TYR A 251 14.29 -15.60 2.48
C TYR A 251 14.55 -17.10 2.65
N THR A 252 14.67 -17.55 3.90
CA THR A 252 14.99 -18.95 4.19
C THR A 252 13.77 -19.82 3.89
N GLY A 253 13.95 -20.72 2.93
CA GLY A 253 12.89 -21.60 2.43
C GLY A 253 12.43 -21.11 1.07
N ASP A 254 12.89 -21.78 0.01
CA ASP A 254 12.25 -21.72 -1.30
C ASP A 254 11.14 -22.80 -1.28
N PRO A 255 9.86 -22.45 -1.00
CA PRO A 255 8.77 -23.42 -1.04
C PRO A 255 8.40 -23.81 -2.48
N CYS A 256 9.09 -23.26 -3.49
CA CYS A 256 8.68 -23.30 -4.89
C CYS A 256 9.67 -24.00 -5.84
N PRO A 257 10.37 -25.08 -5.43
CA PRO A 257 11.27 -25.75 -6.35
C PRO A 257 10.46 -26.32 -7.53
N ALA A 258 10.88 -25.98 -8.75
CA ALA A 258 10.31 -26.40 -10.03
C ALA A 258 9.01 -25.73 -10.51
N VAL A 259 8.56 -24.63 -9.89
CA VAL A 259 7.47 -23.80 -10.42
C VAL A 259 8.00 -22.83 -11.49
N SER A 260 7.35 -22.75 -12.65
CA SER A 260 7.63 -21.75 -13.70
C SER A 260 6.73 -20.52 -13.58
N LEU A 261 7.13 -19.40 -14.18
CA LEU A 261 6.29 -18.21 -14.27
C LEU A 261 4.98 -18.49 -14.99
N GLN A 262 5.02 -19.31 -16.04
CA GLN A 262 3.80 -19.72 -16.74
C GLN A 262 2.81 -20.44 -15.80
N GLN A 263 3.29 -21.30 -14.90
CA GLN A 263 2.42 -21.95 -13.93
C GLN A 263 1.78 -20.95 -12.95
N LEU A 264 2.48 -19.87 -12.58
CA LEU A 264 1.91 -18.81 -11.76
C LEU A 264 0.82 -18.03 -12.51
N LEU A 265 1.08 -17.71 -13.78
CA LEU A 265 0.10 -17.03 -14.64
C LEU A 265 -1.15 -17.91 -14.87
N ASP A 266 -0.95 -19.21 -15.07
CA ASP A 266 -2.05 -20.18 -15.25
C ASP A 266 -2.87 -20.34 -13.95
N ASP A 267 -2.22 -20.39 -12.78
CA ASP A 267 -2.88 -20.46 -11.47
C ASP A 267 -3.70 -19.18 -11.20
N GLU A 268 -3.13 -18.00 -11.47
CA GLU A 268 -3.82 -16.72 -11.35
C GLU A 268 -5.03 -16.63 -12.29
N ALA A 269 -4.89 -17.11 -13.53
CA ALA A 269 -5.98 -17.17 -14.50
C ALA A 269 -7.09 -18.16 -14.07
N ALA A 270 -6.73 -19.29 -13.45
CA ALA A 270 -7.67 -20.32 -13.02
C ALA A 270 -8.48 -19.92 -11.78
N VAL A 271 -7.84 -19.30 -10.79
CA VAL A 271 -8.50 -18.83 -9.55
C VAL A 271 -9.30 -17.56 -9.81
N GLY A 272 -8.86 -16.78 -10.80
CA GLY A 272 -9.46 -15.51 -11.15
C GLY A 272 -8.96 -14.36 -10.29
N TYR A 273 -8.94 -13.19 -10.91
CA TYR A 273 -8.40 -11.94 -10.38
C TYR A 273 -8.95 -11.50 -9.01
N LEU A 274 -10.15 -11.96 -8.62
CA LEU A 274 -10.78 -11.58 -7.36
C LEU A 274 -10.29 -12.39 -6.16
N GLN A 275 -9.61 -13.53 -6.35
CA GLN A 275 -9.10 -14.35 -5.25
C GLN A 275 -7.68 -14.94 -5.47
N PRO A 276 -6.71 -14.23 -6.09
CA PRO A 276 -5.40 -14.81 -6.43
C PRO A 276 -4.63 -15.31 -5.19
N GLN A 277 -4.87 -14.73 -4.01
CA GLN A 277 -4.32 -15.18 -2.73
C GLN A 277 -4.82 -16.57 -2.27
N SER A 278 -5.91 -17.07 -2.86
CA SER A 278 -6.46 -18.40 -2.57
C SER A 278 -5.74 -19.53 -3.31
N GLY A 279 -4.94 -19.19 -4.34
CA GLY A 279 -4.21 -20.17 -5.15
C GLY A 279 -3.10 -20.87 -4.36
N PRO A 280 -2.86 -22.17 -4.61
CA PRO A 280 -1.81 -22.94 -3.94
C PRO A 280 -0.40 -22.42 -4.24
N LEU A 281 -0.22 -21.65 -5.33
CA LEU A 281 1.08 -21.10 -5.74
C LEU A 281 1.27 -19.63 -5.36
N PHE A 282 0.36 -19.03 -4.56
CA PHE A 282 0.42 -17.60 -4.27
C PHE A 282 1.78 -17.14 -3.71
N ALA A 283 2.32 -17.86 -2.71
CA ALA A 283 3.62 -17.55 -2.11
C ALA A 283 4.79 -17.60 -3.11
N CYS A 284 4.67 -18.39 -4.19
CA CYS A 284 5.70 -18.49 -5.21
C CYS A 284 5.85 -17.23 -6.06
N ASN A 285 4.84 -16.36 -6.11
CA ASN A 285 4.92 -15.08 -6.81
C ASN A 285 6.03 -14.17 -6.23
N TYR A 286 6.22 -14.21 -4.91
CA TYR A 286 7.25 -13.42 -4.22
C TYR A 286 8.66 -13.87 -4.64
N VAL A 287 8.94 -15.16 -4.46
CA VAL A 287 10.28 -15.75 -4.68
C VAL A 287 10.65 -15.75 -6.17
N ILE A 288 9.74 -16.20 -7.04
CA ILE A 288 10.01 -16.28 -8.48
C ILE A 288 10.13 -14.88 -9.08
N GLY A 289 9.22 -13.97 -8.72
CA GLY A 289 9.24 -12.61 -9.24
C GLY A 289 10.51 -11.86 -8.81
N GLN A 290 10.91 -11.97 -7.54
CA GLN A 290 12.17 -11.39 -7.05
C GLN A 290 13.37 -11.94 -7.82
N THR A 291 13.46 -13.27 -7.96
CA THR A 291 14.61 -13.92 -8.60
C THR A 291 14.70 -13.57 -10.09
N LEU A 292 13.58 -13.56 -10.80
CA LEU A 292 13.51 -13.12 -12.20
C LEU A 292 13.94 -11.66 -12.33
N LEU A 293 13.39 -10.76 -11.53
CA LEU A 293 13.70 -9.33 -11.59
C LEU A 293 15.15 -9.03 -11.20
N GLY A 294 15.73 -9.77 -10.26
CA GLY A 294 17.16 -9.71 -9.97
C GLY A 294 18.02 -10.11 -11.17
N ALA A 295 17.71 -11.24 -11.82
CA ALA A 295 18.44 -11.69 -13.01
C ALA A 295 18.28 -10.71 -14.20
N VAL A 296 17.10 -10.13 -14.37
CA VAL A 296 16.81 -9.09 -15.37
C VAL A 296 17.60 -7.82 -15.07
N ALA A 297 17.64 -7.38 -13.81
CA ALA A 297 18.42 -6.22 -13.39
C ALA A 297 19.92 -6.41 -13.63
N ASP A 298 20.47 -7.60 -13.35
CA ASP A 298 21.86 -7.95 -13.62
C ASP A 298 22.17 -7.94 -15.13
N ALA A 299 21.27 -8.52 -15.92
CA ALA A 299 21.40 -8.57 -17.38
C ALA A 299 21.33 -7.17 -18.00
N MET A 300 20.43 -6.30 -17.56
CA MET A 300 20.26 -4.96 -18.13
C MET A 300 21.28 -3.95 -17.60
N GLY A 301 21.63 -4.06 -16.31
CA GLY A 301 22.27 -3.02 -15.53
C GLY A 301 21.25 -2.09 -14.86
N ALA A 302 21.60 -1.60 -13.66
CA ALA A 302 20.69 -0.88 -12.77
C ALA A 302 19.99 0.33 -13.39
N ALA A 303 20.70 1.15 -14.19
CA ALA A 303 20.12 2.35 -14.80
C ALA A 303 19.02 2.02 -15.81
N ALA A 304 19.25 1.04 -16.68
CA ALA A 304 18.26 0.58 -17.66
C ALA A 304 17.06 -0.08 -16.97
N PHE A 305 17.33 -0.88 -15.92
CA PHE A 305 16.28 -1.52 -15.13
C PHE A 305 15.36 -0.50 -14.44
N LYS A 306 15.92 0.49 -13.71
CA LYS A 306 15.12 1.55 -13.07
C LYS A 306 14.34 2.38 -14.09
N THR A 307 14.90 2.64 -15.27
CA THR A 307 14.22 3.39 -16.34
C THR A 307 13.01 2.61 -16.87
N ALA A 308 13.18 1.30 -17.14
CA ALA A 308 12.08 0.44 -17.57
C ALA A 308 11.00 0.30 -16.49
N TRP A 309 11.41 0.15 -15.22
CA TRP A 309 10.49 0.09 -14.08
C TRP A 309 9.60 1.33 -14.01
N ARG A 310 10.22 2.52 -14.09
CA ARG A 310 9.52 3.80 -14.08
C ARG A 310 8.52 3.92 -15.23
N GLU A 311 8.86 3.43 -16.43
CA GLU A 311 7.93 3.40 -17.56
C GLU A 311 6.68 2.57 -17.26
N LEU A 312 6.84 1.39 -16.64
CA LEU A 312 5.72 0.53 -16.25
C LEU A 312 4.82 1.22 -15.20
N GLN A 313 5.41 1.90 -14.22
CA GLN A 313 4.65 2.68 -13.22
C GLN A 313 3.84 3.79 -13.89
N MET A 314 4.44 4.53 -14.82
CA MET A 314 3.75 5.59 -15.57
C MET A 314 2.64 5.04 -16.48
N ALA A 315 2.86 3.89 -17.11
CA ALA A 315 1.85 3.21 -17.93
C ALA A 315 0.64 2.80 -17.07
N ALA A 316 0.87 2.19 -15.91
CA ALA A 316 -0.20 1.85 -14.97
C ALA A 316 -0.92 3.11 -14.45
N ALA A 317 -0.19 4.19 -14.15
CA ALA A 317 -0.79 5.47 -13.74
C ALA A 317 -1.74 6.05 -14.81
N ALA A 318 -1.44 5.82 -16.09
CA ALA A 318 -2.27 6.21 -17.22
C ALA A 318 -3.43 5.23 -17.49
N GLY A 319 -3.63 4.21 -16.65
CA GLY A 319 -4.66 3.19 -16.82
C GLY A 319 -4.37 2.16 -17.92
N LEU A 320 -3.12 2.08 -18.38
CA LEU A 320 -2.70 1.06 -19.34
C LEU A 320 -2.46 -0.27 -18.62
N GLY A 321 -2.88 -1.37 -19.24
CA GLY A 321 -2.66 -2.70 -18.71
C GLY A 321 -1.17 -3.06 -18.70
N VAL A 322 -0.63 -3.37 -17.53
CA VAL A 322 0.74 -3.85 -17.34
C VAL A 322 0.73 -5.37 -17.27
N THR A 323 0.52 -6.01 -18.42
CA THR A 323 0.50 -7.48 -18.54
C THR A 323 1.93 -8.05 -18.61
N ASP A 324 2.07 -9.37 -18.46
CA ASP A 324 3.36 -10.04 -18.57
C ASP A 324 4.12 -9.74 -19.90
N PRO A 325 3.47 -9.79 -21.08
CA PRO A 325 4.11 -9.35 -22.33
C PRO A 325 4.55 -7.89 -22.32
N VAL A 326 3.75 -6.98 -21.76
CA VAL A 326 4.09 -5.56 -21.65
C VAL A 326 5.30 -5.35 -20.75
N ILE A 327 5.38 -6.08 -19.64
CA ILE A 327 6.51 -6.05 -18.71
C ILE A 327 7.79 -6.52 -19.43
N HIS A 328 7.73 -7.71 -20.04
CA HIS A 328 8.87 -8.25 -20.80
C HIS A 328 9.34 -7.29 -21.89
N ASP A 329 8.44 -6.82 -22.76
CA ASP A 329 8.80 -5.98 -23.90
C ASP A 329 9.36 -4.64 -23.46
N THR A 330 8.87 -4.10 -22.35
CA THR A 330 9.40 -2.85 -21.77
C THR A 330 10.82 -3.06 -21.28
N PHE A 331 11.09 -4.09 -20.46
CA PHE A 331 12.46 -4.37 -20.04
C PHE A 331 13.38 -4.64 -21.22
N ARG A 332 12.95 -5.50 -22.16
CA ARG A 332 13.72 -5.85 -23.34
C ARG A 332 14.13 -4.64 -24.17
N ARG A 333 13.22 -3.67 -24.35
CA ARG A 333 13.45 -2.44 -25.12
C ARG A 333 14.52 -1.53 -24.50
N HIS A 334 14.61 -1.53 -23.17
CA HIS A 334 15.63 -0.78 -22.41
C HIS A 334 16.95 -1.54 -22.25
N THR A 335 16.98 -2.84 -22.56
CA THR A 335 18.20 -3.64 -22.50
C THR A 335 19.23 -3.16 -23.54
N PRO A 336 20.48 -2.86 -23.13
CA PRO A 336 21.55 -2.54 -24.07
C PRO A 336 21.71 -3.63 -25.13
N SER A 337 21.89 -3.26 -26.40
CA SER A 337 21.91 -4.24 -27.51
C SER A 337 22.95 -5.36 -27.33
N SER A 338 24.08 -5.06 -26.68
CA SER A 338 25.13 -6.04 -26.36
C SER A 338 24.75 -7.06 -25.27
N LYS A 339 23.64 -6.83 -24.56
CA LYS A 339 23.16 -7.65 -23.44
C LYS A 339 21.81 -8.32 -23.69
N ILE A 340 21.19 -8.13 -24.86
CA ILE A 340 19.89 -8.71 -25.20
C ILE A 340 19.87 -10.23 -25.01
N THR A 341 20.91 -10.96 -25.41
CA THR A 341 20.98 -12.41 -25.23
C THR A 341 20.97 -12.83 -23.75
N LEU A 342 21.58 -12.04 -22.85
CA LEU A 342 21.56 -12.29 -21.42
C LEU A 342 20.15 -12.05 -20.85
N PHE A 343 19.50 -10.97 -21.28
CA PHE A 343 18.11 -10.67 -20.91
C PHE A 343 17.16 -11.77 -21.37
N ASP A 344 17.21 -12.15 -22.65
CA ASP A 344 16.35 -13.19 -23.23
C ASP A 344 16.57 -14.54 -22.49
N SER A 345 17.82 -14.85 -22.12
CA SER A 345 18.14 -16.05 -21.34
C SER A 345 17.58 -15.99 -19.91
N ALA A 346 17.68 -14.85 -19.24
CA ALA A 346 17.15 -14.65 -17.89
C ALA A 346 15.63 -14.87 -17.87
N TYR A 347 14.90 -14.27 -18.82
CA TYR A 347 13.45 -14.45 -18.92
C TYR A 347 13.04 -15.89 -19.27
N ALA A 348 13.75 -16.53 -20.20
CA ALA A 348 13.43 -17.89 -20.67
C ALA A 348 13.56 -18.97 -19.60
N ILE A 349 14.56 -18.85 -18.70
CA ILE A 349 14.78 -19.81 -17.59
C ILE A 349 13.53 -19.97 -16.72
N TRP A 350 12.81 -18.86 -16.50
CA TRP A 350 11.66 -18.81 -15.60
C TRP A 350 10.33 -19.10 -16.31
N HIS A 351 10.20 -18.79 -17.60
CA HIS A 351 8.94 -19.02 -18.32
C HIS A 351 8.71 -20.49 -18.69
N LYS A 352 9.74 -21.24 -19.11
CA LYS A 352 9.69 -22.66 -19.55
C LYS A 352 8.55 -23.07 -20.52
N GLY A 353 7.74 -22.13 -21.03
CA GLY A 353 6.65 -22.29 -22.02
C GLY A 353 6.84 -21.35 -23.22
N GLU A 354 5.92 -21.38 -24.18
CA GLU A 354 5.96 -20.48 -25.34
C GLU A 354 5.62 -19.04 -24.93
N PHE A 355 6.49 -18.11 -25.31
CA PHE A 355 6.27 -16.68 -25.17
C PHE A 355 5.35 -16.21 -26.30
N ASN A 356 4.02 -16.21 -26.07
CA ASN A 356 3.00 -15.85 -27.07
C ASN A 356 2.31 -14.53 -26.74
#